data_AF-A0A2G5MZ76-F1
#
_entry.id   AF-A0A2G5MZ76-F1
#
_cell.length_a   1.000
_cell.length_b   1.000
_cell.length_c   1.000
_cell.angle_alpha   90.00
_cell.angle_beta   90.00
_cell.angle_gamma   90.00
#
_symmetry.space_group_name_H-M   'P 1'
#
loop_
_entity.id
_entity.type
_entity.pdbx_description
1 polymer ?
#
loop_
_entity_poly.entity_id
_entity_poly.type
_entity_poly.pdbx_seq_one_letter_code
_entity_poly.pdbx_strand_id
1 'polypeptide(L)'
;DEAQYVKNDWTKTSKAVKGIKAGHTFALSGTPIENSLNELYAIIDLVLPGLFKNKSAFKTMDQDKIAKRVRPFVLRRLKKDVLTELPDKMESVQYTELTDEQKKTYMAQLRLIQNDAKEAINENAFQE
;
A
#
# COMPACT_ATOMS: atom_id res chain seq x y z
N ASP A 1 -5.26 -12.96 10.86
CA ASP A 1 -5.81 -11.62 11.18
C ASP A 1 -4.80 -10.57 10.78
N GLU A 2 -5.23 -9.33 10.54
CA GLU A 2 -4.42 -8.22 10.02
C GLU A 2 -3.52 -8.62 8.84
N ALA A 3 -4.14 -9.13 7.78
CA ALA A 3 -3.45 -9.67 6.61
C ALA A 3 -2.53 -8.68 5.88
N GLN A 4 -2.62 -7.38 6.16
CA GLN A 4 -1.63 -6.40 5.68
C GLN A 4 -0.21 -6.69 6.19
N TYR A 5 -0.01 -7.46 7.27
CA TYR A 5 1.33 -7.87 7.70
C TYR A 5 2.06 -8.77 6.70
N VAL A 6 1.33 -9.46 5.82
CA VAL A 6 1.91 -10.31 4.76
C VAL A 6 1.91 -9.65 3.39
N LYS A 7 1.65 -8.34 3.31
CA LYS A 7 1.53 -7.56 2.06
C LYS A 7 2.76 -7.58 1.16
N ASN A 8 3.93 -7.93 1.70
CA ASN A 8 5.18 -8.05 0.95
C ASN A 8 5.65 -9.51 0.89
N ASP A 9 5.44 -10.14 -0.28
CA ASP A 9 5.80 -11.53 -0.58
C ASP A 9 7.27 -11.91 -0.27
N TRP A 10 8.19 -10.94 -0.27
CA TRP A 10 9.62 -11.20 -0.09
C TRP A 10 10.02 -11.37 1.37
N THR A 11 9.17 -10.95 2.31
CA THR A 11 9.46 -10.99 3.74
C THR A 11 9.55 -12.42 4.26
N LYS A 12 10.33 -12.62 5.34
CA LYS A 12 10.42 -13.91 6.03
C LYS A 12 9.03 -14.36 6.51
N THR A 13 8.22 -13.43 7.02
CA THR A 13 6.85 -13.67 7.47
C THR A 13 5.97 -14.20 6.34
N SER A 14 5.90 -13.50 5.20
CA SER A 14 5.07 -13.97 4.07
C SER A 14 5.51 -15.33 3.55
N LYS A 15 6.82 -15.60 3.49
CA LYS A 15 7.35 -16.92 3.10
C LYS A 15 6.98 -18.01 4.10
N ALA A 16 7.11 -17.74 5.39
CA ALA A 16 6.75 -18.69 6.45
C ALA A 16 5.25 -19.02 6.42
N VAL A 17 4.40 -18.00 6.29
CA VAL A 17 2.94 -18.16 6.25
C VAL A 17 2.50 -18.93 5.00
N LYS A 18 3.09 -18.66 3.82
CA LYS A 18 2.82 -19.43 2.58
C LYS A 18 3.25 -20.91 2.67
N GLY A 19 4.18 -21.25 3.56
CA GLY A 19 4.63 -22.63 3.79
C GLY A 19 3.65 -23.46 4.64
N ILE A 20 2.67 -22.82 5.29
CA ILE A 20 1.68 -23.51 6.14
C ILE A 20 0.70 -24.25 5.23
N LYS A 21 0.63 -25.58 5.39
CA LYS A 21 -0.35 -26.42 4.71
C LYS A 21 -1.70 -26.33 5.43
N ALA A 22 -2.67 -25.68 4.80
CA ALA A 22 -4.03 -25.58 5.30
C ALA A 22 -5.02 -26.01 4.20
N GLY A 23 -6.12 -26.68 4.60
CA GLY A 23 -7.20 -27.01 3.66
C GLY A 23 -8.01 -25.78 3.24
N HIS A 24 -8.10 -24.78 4.14
CA HIS A 24 -8.76 -23.51 3.90
C HIS A 24 -7.95 -22.38 4.54
N THR A 25 -7.89 -21.24 3.85
CA THR A 25 -7.17 -20.05 4.32
C THR A 25 -8.12 -18.86 4.30
N PHE A 26 -8.15 -18.10 5.39
CA PHE A 26 -8.91 -16.85 5.47
C PHE A 26 -7.97 -15.70 5.82
N ALA A 27 -8.14 -14.58 5.12
CA ALA A 27 -7.47 -13.33 5.44
C ALA A 27 -8.48 -12.34 6.01
N LEU A 28 -8.18 -11.79 7.18
CA LEU A 28 -8.96 -10.73 7.81
C LEU A 28 -8.07 -9.48 7.81
N SER A 29 -8.59 -8.35 7.35
CA SER A 29 -7.88 -7.08 7.35
C SER A 29 -8.87 -5.93 7.21
N GLY A 30 -8.68 -4.88 8.02
CA GLY A 30 -9.41 -3.62 7.84
C GLY A 30 -8.92 -2.80 6.65
N THR A 31 -7.65 -2.97 6.26
CA THR A 31 -6.94 -2.19 5.24
C THR A 31 -6.12 -3.13 4.34
N PRO A 32 -6.77 -3.95 3.50
CA PRO A 32 -6.06 -4.94 2.66
C PRO A 32 -5.17 -4.31 1.59
N ILE A 33 -5.32 -3.00 1.34
CA ILE A 33 -4.50 -2.20 0.43
C ILE A 33 -4.19 -0.89 1.15
N GLU A 34 -2.90 -0.60 1.30
CA GLU A 34 -2.38 0.62 1.92
C GLU A 34 -1.69 1.51 0.88
N ASN A 35 -0.77 0.93 0.09
CA ASN A 35 0.11 1.69 -0.80
C ASN A 35 0.12 1.18 -2.24
N SER A 36 -0.14 -0.11 -2.47
CA SER A 36 0.06 -0.72 -3.78
C SER A 36 -0.84 -1.93 -4.04
N LEU A 37 -1.28 -2.10 -5.29
CA LEU A 37 -2.00 -3.31 -5.72
C LEU A 37 -1.19 -4.60 -5.55
N ASN A 38 0.14 -4.52 -5.42
CA ASN A 38 0.96 -5.68 -5.08
C ASN A 38 0.60 -6.27 -3.71
N GLU A 39 0.09 -5.46 -2.79
CA GLU A 39 -0.36 -5.89 -1.46
C GLU A 39 -1.60 -6.77 -1.58
N LEU A 40 -2.54 -6.38 -2.45
CA LEU A 40 -3.69 -7.21 -2.80
C LEU A 40 -3.28 -8.54 -3.42
N TYR A 41 -2.32 -8.53 -4.35
CA TYR A 41 -1.79 -9.76 -4.94
C TYR A 41 -1.24 -10.69 -3.86
N ALA A 42 -0.41 -10.18 -2.94
CA ALA A 42 0.20 -10.98 -1.88
C ALA A 42 -0.84 -11.66 -0.99
N ILE A 43 -1.90 -10.94 -0.60
CA ILE A 43 -2.99 -11.47 0.23
C ILE A 43 -3.81 -12.50 -0.56
N ILE A 44 -4.16 -12.22 -1.81
CA ILE A 44 -4.95 -13.14 -2.63
C ILE A 44 -4.16 -14.40 -3.00
N ASP A 45 -2.87 -14.28 -3.30
CA ASP A 45 -2.00 -15.42 -3.58
C ASP A 45 -1.85 -16.34 -2.36
N LEU A 46 -1.94 -15.79 -1.14
CA LEU A 46 -1.97 -16.58 0.08
C LEU A 46 -3.30 -17.31 0.29
N VAL A 47 -4.42 -16.63 0.06
CA VAL A 47 -5.77 -17.17 0.30
C VAL A 47 -6.23 -18.11 -0.81
N LEU A 48 -5.97 -17.74 -2.06
CA LEU A 48 -6.41 -18.42 -3.27
C LEU A 48 -5.26 -18.47 -4.30
N PRO A 49 -4.23 -19.30 -4.05
CA PRO A 49 -3.09 -19.42 -4.93
C PRO A 49 -3.52 -19.80 -6.35
N GLY A 50 -2.95 -19.13 -7.35
CA GLY A 50 -3.20 -19.41 -8.77
C GLY A 50 -4.27 -18.56 -9.47
N LEU A 51 -5.05 -17.75 -8.75
CA LEU A 51 -6.10 -16.91 -9.36
C LEU A 51 -5.59 -16.01 -10.50
N PHE A 52 -4.36 -15.49 -10.37
CA PHE A 52 -3.77 -14.55 -11.32
C PHE A 52 -2.62 -15.12 -12.17
N LYS A 53 -2.44 -16.44 -12.19
CA LYS A 53 -1.29 -17.16 -12.78
C LYS A 53 0.06 -16.82 -12.13
N ASN A 54 0.50 -15.56 -12.20
CA ASN A 54 1.72 -15.06 -11.57
C ASN A 54 1.68 -13.53 -11.37
N LYS A 55 2.65 -13.01 -10.61
CA LYS A 55 2.75 -11.59 -10.26
C LYS A 55 2.93 -10.68 -11.47
N SER A 56 3.67 -11.10 -12.49
CA SER A 56 3.89 -10.29 -13.70
C SER A 56 2.60 -10.10 -14.49
N ALA A 57 1.82 -11.18 -14.67
CA ALA A 57 0.51 -11.13 -15.32
C ALA A 57 -0.52 -10.33 -14.53
N PHE A 58 -0.42 -10.33 -13.19
CA PHE A 58 -1.24 -9.45 -12.35
C PHE A 58 -0.91 -7.97 -12.58
N LYS A 59 0.38 -7.62 -12.62
CA LYS A 59 0.84 -6.23 -12.77
C LYS A 59 0.41 -5.57 -14.08
N THR A 60 0.27 -6.35 -15.15
CA THR A 60 -0.14 -5.85 -16.47
C THR A 60 -1.66 -5.89 -16.67
N MET A 61 -2.43 -6.35 -15.67
CA MET A 61 -3.87 -6.47 -15.76
C MET A 61 -4.57 -5.16 -15.37
N ASP A 62 -5.63 -4.81 -16.12
CA ASP A 62 -6.48 -3.68 -15.76
C ASP A 62 -7.11 -3.85 -14.38
N GLN A 63 -7.20 -2.74 -13.63
CA GLN A 63 -7.72 -2.72 -12.27
C GLN A 63 -9.17 -3.21 -12.20
N ASP A 64 -10.01 -2.86 -13.18
CA ASP A 64 -11.39 -3.34 -13.25
C ASP A 64 -11.48 -4.86 -13.42
N LYS A 65 -10.54 -5.44 -14.17
CA LYS A 65 -10.47 -6.88 -14.39
C LYS A 65 -9.98 -7.59 -13.13
N ILE A 66 -9.04 -7.00 -12.40
CA ILE A 66 -8.62 -7.46 -11.08
C ILE A 66 -9.81 -7.44 -10.12
N ALA A 67 -10.50 -6.30 -10.00
CA ALA A 67 -11.64 -6.13 -9.11
C ALA A 67 -12.76 -7.14 -9.39
N LYS A 68 -13.13 -7.34 -10.66
CA LYS A 68 -14.13 -8.34 -11.07
C LYS A 68 -13.75 -9.77 -10.68
N ARG A 69 -12.46 -10.12 -10.78
CA ARG A 69 -11.96 -11.46 -10.41
C ARG A 69 -11.89 -11.69 -8.91
N VAL A 70 -11.54 -10.66 -8.14
CA VAL A 70 -11.40 -10.75 -6.68
C VAL A 70 -12.75 -10.68 -5.97
N ARG A 71 -13.71 -9.92 -6.51
CA ARG A 71 -15.01 -9.63 -5.88
C ARG A 71 -15.75 -10.86 -5.30
N PRO A 72 -15.78 -12.04 -5.94
CA PRO A 72 -16.46 -13.21 -5.37
C PRO A 72 -15.82 -13.75 -4.09
N PHE A 73 -14.55 -13.42 -3.83
CA PHE A 73 -13.75 -13.95 -2.74
C PHE A 73 -13.50 -12.93 -1.61
N VAL A 74 -14.03 -11.71 -1.74
CA VAL A 74 -13.83 -10.63 -0.76
C VAL A 74 -15.18 -10.15 -0.25
N LEU A 75 -15.34 -10.25 1.06
CA LEU A 75 -16.44 -9.64 1.78
C LEU A 75 -15.95 -8.34 2.44
N ARG A 76 -16.49 -7.20 1.99
CA ARG A 76 -16.19 -5.87 2.55
C ARG A 76 -17.49 -5.14 2.87
N ARG A 77 -17.58 -4.59 4.07
CA ARG A 77 -18.69 -3.76 4.55
C ARG A 77 -18.15 -2.44 5.09
N LEU A 78 -18.87 -1.34 4.91
CA LEU A 78 -18.53 -0.05 5.52
C LEU A 78 -19.39 0.16 6.76
N LYS A 79 -18.85 0.86 7.78
CA LYS A 79 -19.61 1.17 9.00
C LYS A 79 -20.93 1.88 8.69
N LYS A 80 -20.92 2.82 7.73
CA LYS A 80 -22.14 3.52 7.27
C LYS A 80 -23.23 2.60 6.69
N ASP A 81 -22.85 1.43 6.18
CA ASP A 81 -23.79 0.48 5.57
C ASP A 81 -24.43 -0.44 6.63
N VAL A 82 -23.92 -0.46 7.86
CA VAL A 82 -24.34 -1.41 8.92
C VAL A 82 -24.64 -0.79 10.28
N LEU A 83 -24.09 0.39 10.59
CA LEU A 83 -24.19 1.08 11.87
C LEU A 83 -24.67 2.51 11.61
N THR A 84 -25.97 2.66 11.39
CA THR A 84 -26.61 3.93 10.96
C THR A 84 -26.75 4.94 12.09
N GLU A 85 -26.52 4.52 13.34
CA GLU A 85 -26.56 5.32 14.55
C GLU A 85 -25.25 6.09 14.82
N LEU A 86 -24.17 5.76 14.09
CA LEU A 86 -22.89 6.44 14.27
C LEU A 86 -22.94 7.84 13.67
N PRO A 87 -22.36 8.85 14.36
CA PRO A 87 -22.18 10.17 13.77
C PRO A 87 -21.21 10.11 12.59
N ASP A 88 -21.30 11.11 11.72
CA ASP A 88 -20.40 11.24 10.58
C ASP A 88 -18.93 11.36 11.02
N LYS A 89 -18.03 10.85 10.18
CA LYS A 89 -16.59 10.98 10.38
C LYS A 89 -16.21 12.46 10.32
N MET A 90 -15.66 12.99 11.41
CA MET A 90 -15.07 14.33 11.43
C MET A 90 -13.58 14.26 11.09
N GLU A 91 -13.16 15.05 10.11
CA GLU A 91 -11.75 15.24 9.75
C GLU A 91 -11.38 16.71 9.94
N SER A 92 -10.33 16.99 10.71
CA SER A 92 -9.82 18.35 10.92
C SER A 92 -8.31 18.38 10.71
N VAL A 93 -7.84 19.28 9.85
CA VAL A 93 -6.41 19.53 9.64
C VAL A 93 -5.99 20.68 10.53
N GLN A 94 -5.00 20.44 11.41
CA GLN A 94 -4.43 21.45 12.28
C GLN A 94 -3.04 21.81 11.77
N TYR A 95 -2.87 23.04 11.28
CA TYR A 95 -1.58 23.54 10.82
C TYR A 95 -0.80 24.13 11.99
N THR A 96 0.47 23.78 12.09
CA THR A 96 1.38 24.28 13.12
C THR A 96 2.58 24.94 12.47
N GLU A 97 3.06 26.04 13.07
CA GLU A 97 4.31 26.65 12.63
C GLU A 97 5.53 25.89 13.17
N LEU A 98 6.57 25.80 12.34
CA LEU A 98 7.90 25.41 12.81
C LEU A 98 8.46 26.49 13.73
N THR A 99 9.14 26.07 14.79
CA THR A 99 9.96 26.97 15.63
C THR A 99 11.12 27.56 14.80
N ASP A 100 11.71 28.66 15.26
CA ASP A 100 12.81 29.31 14.54
C ASP A 100 14.03 28.39 14.33
N GLU A 101 14.34 27.55 15.32
CA GLU A 101 15.43 26.56 15.22
C GLU A 101 15.12 25.46 14.19
N GLN A 102 13.89 24.97 14.17
CA GLN A 102 13.43 24.02 13.15
C GLN A 102 13.40 24.65 11.75
N LYS A 103 12.93 25.90 11.62
CA LYS A 103 12.95 26.65 10.36
C LYS A 103 14.37 26.79 9.83
N LYS A 104 15.34 27.13 10.68
CA LYS A 104 16.75 27.25 10.29
C LYS A 104 17.31 25.93 9.76
N THR A 105 17.10 24.83 10.49
CA THR A 105 17.56 23.49 10.08
C THR A 105 16.89 23.04 8.78
N TYR A 106 15.57 23.23 8.68
CA TYR A 106 14.81 22.89 7.48
C TYR A 106 15.30 23.67 6.25
N MET A 107 15.51 24.99 6.38
CA MET A 107 15.98 25.82 5.27
C MET A 107 17.41 25.48 4.85
N ALA A 108 18.28 25.11 5.79
CA ALA A 108 19.62 24.63 5.45
C ALA A 108 19.55 23.34 4.63
N GLN A 109 18.77 22.34 5.07
CA GLN A 109 18.60 21.08 4.35
C GLN A 109 17.94 21.28 2.98
N LEU A 110 16.93 22.14 2.90
CA LEU A 110 16.25 22.46 1.64
C LEU A 110 17.22 23.02 0.61
N ARG A 111 18.12 23.92 1.01
CA ARG A 111 19.14 24.50 0.12
C ARG A 111 20.11 23.44 -0.39
N LEU A 112 20.55 22.52 0.46
CA LEU A 112 21.43 21.42 0.06
C LEU A 112 20.75 20.55 -1.01
N ILE A 113 19.54 20.07 -0.73
CA ILE A 113 18.77 19.23 -1.68
C ILE A 113 18.52 19.98 -3.01
N GLN A 114 18.23 21.28 -2.96
CA GLN A 114 18.02 22.08 -4.18
C GLN A 114 19.30 22.23 -5.02
N ASN A 115 20.47 22.32 -4.38
CA ASN A 115 21.74 22.38 -5.09
C ASN A 115 22.07 21.02 -5.71
N ASP A 116 21.99 19.94 -4.92
CA ASP A 116 22.23 18.56 -5.41
C ASP A 116 21.33 18.23 -6.60
N ALA A 117 20.04 18.61 -6.53
CA ALA A 117 19.10 18.41 -7.61
C ALA A 117 19.48 19.21 -8.88
N LYS A 118 19.96 20.45 -8.74
CA LYS A 118 20.42 21.27 -9.87
C LYS A 118 21.67 20.67 -10.52
N GLU A 119 22.62 20.22 -9.72
CA GLU A 119 23.84 19.57 -10.20
C GLU A 119 23.49 18.28 -10.96
N ALA A 120 22.66 17.41 -10.36
CA ALA A 120 22.21 16.18 -11.01
C ALA A 120 21.43 16.42 -12.32
N ILE A 121 20.63 17.50 -12.40
CA ILE A 121 19.96 17.88 -13.66
C ILE A 121 20.98 18.35 -14.69
N ASN A 122 21.94 19.18 -14.30
CA ASN A 122 22.97 19.68 -15.22
C ASN A 122 23.90 18.56 -15.71
N GLU A 123 24.26 17.59 -14.87
CA GLU A 123 25.09 16.45 -15.26
C GLU A 123 24.35 15.48 -16.19
N ASN A 124 23.06 15.22 -15.94
CA ASN A 124 22.24 14.36 -16.80
C ASN A 124 21.73 15.05 -18.08
N ALA A 125 21.81 16.39 -18.17
CA ALA A 125 21.44 17.14 -19.38
C ALA A 125 22.44 16.98 -20.54
N PHE A 126 23.60 16.34 -20.32
CA PHE A 126 24.62 16.07 -21.33
C PHE A 126 24.81 14.58 -21.65
N GLN A 127 23.91 13.70 -21.20
CA GLN A 127 23.87 12.29 -21.60
C GLN A 127 22.62 11.99 -22.45
N GLU A 128 22.58 12.57 -23.65
CA GLU A 128 21.83 12.03 -24.80
C GLU A 128 22.82 11.50 -25.85
#